data_AF-A0A1G9WI94-F1
#
_entry.id   AF-A0A1G9WI94-F1
#
_cell.length_a   1.000
_cell.length_b   1.000
_cell.length_c   1.000
_cell.angle_alpha   90.00
_cell.angle_beta   90.00
_cell.angle_gamma   90.00
#
_symmetry.space_group_name_H-M   'P 1'
#
loop_
_entity.id
_entity.type
_entity.pdbx_description
1 polymer ?
#
loop_
_entity_poly.entity_id
_entity_poly.type
_entity_poly.pdbx_seq_one_letter_code
_entity_poly.pdbx_strand_id
1 'polypeptide(L)'
;MSSPRDRDGFEERPDEGSGWREPGHLGGDGGQPPADRPEQPPADQPPADQPPADRPGGSTAWQPPGWDLPPAAPDRPAQSPAAGPQTVGEQPTRGGLFGSRRPRQPSELEQVFAYQGDAVGAQGWAVQQGWAISDGTAPEDAVLAELVRTAPVRATKDHRPAGVMRGRYGTLDLVAFDVLYASGRYAVPEYAVTAAPVLGALPPLRLSPARFWKHRTGGLVQVPSGDPAFDTRWVLLAAEDGPAARALVGDATVRGLLLGTDDGDEFWTVAGADGGGLAGGYLAAIRPDGHRPQLIEHHARLLTALVSALAPAL
;
A
#
# COMPACT_ATOMS: atom_id res chain seq x y z
N MET A 1 9.74 -46.57 45.12
CA MET A 1 10.49 -45.60 44.30
C MET A 1 10.96 -46.32 43.05
N SER A 2 10.67 -45.73 41.88
CA SER A 2 11.27 -45.94 40.55
C SER A 2 11.15 -47.30 39.81
N SER A 3 10.38 -47.23 38.71
CA SER A 3 10.39 -47.96 37.40
C SER A 3 10.20 -49.49 37.35
N PRO A 4 9.35 -49.97 36.41
CA PRO A 4 9.92 -50.49 35.14
C PRO A 4 9.07 -50.44 33.84
N ARG A 5 9.81 -50.42 32.71
CA ARG A 5 9.58 -50.98 31.34
C ARG A 5 8.80 -50.22 30.26
N ASP A 6 9.56 -49.90 29.20
CA ASP A 6 9.40 -50.24 27.77
C ASP A 6 7.99 -50.34 27.16
N ARG A 7 7.74 -49.51 26.13
CA ARG A 7 7.58 -49.98 24.73
C ARG A 7 7.26 -48.87 23.72
N ASP A 8 8.04 -48.89 22.65
CA ASP A 8 7.68 -48.91 21.22
C ASP A 8 6.58 -47.99 20.67
N GLY A 9 6.91 -47.26 19.60
CA GLY A 9 5.90 -46.71 18.69
C GLY A 9 6.34 -45.55 17.78
N PHE A 10 7.55 -45.54 17.24
CA PHE A 10 7.84 -44.75 16.04
C PHE A 10 7.36 -45.58 14.84
N GLU A 11 6.08 -45.44 14.50
CA GLU A 11 5.55 -45.95 13.24
C GLU A 11 6.02 -45.05 12.10
N GLU A 12 6.78 -45.67 11.20
CA GLU A 12 6.98 -45.27 9.82
C GLU A 12 5.64 -44.91 9.16
N ARG A 13 5.58 -43.74 8.51
CA ARG A 13 4.60 -43.54 7.44
C ARG A 13 5.32 -43.12 6.16
N PRO A 14 4.98 -43.76 5.01
CA PRO A 14 5.74 -43.64 3.78
C PRO A 14 5.46 -42.31 3.08
N ASP A 15 6.43 -41.86 2.29
CA ASP A 15 6.28 -40.85 1.25
C ASP A 15 5.10 -41.21 0.34
N GLU A 16 3.97 -40.54 0.53
CA GLU A 16 2.86 -40.55 -0.40
C GLU A 16 2.49 -39.11 -0.79
N GLY A 17 3.00 -38.72 -1.96
CA GLY A 17 2.25 -37.95 -2.96
C GLY A 17 1.66 -36.60 -2.56
N SER A 18 2.40 -35.53 -2.84
CA SER A 18 1.82 -34.20 -3.11
C SER A 18 2.27 -33.66 -4.46
N GLY A 19 1.74 -34.28 -5.52
CA GLY A 19 0.67 -33.65 -6.30
C GLY A 19 0.97 -32.42 -7.15
N TRP A 20 2.23 -32.03 -7.39
CA TRP A 20 2.52 -31.01 -8.40
C TRP A 20 2.65 -31.66 -9.79
N ARG A 21 1.64 -31.46 -10.65
CA ARG A 21 1.71 -31.76 -12.09
C ARG A 21 1.85 -30.46 -12.87
N GLU A 22 2.89 -30.39 -13.69
CA GLU A 22 3.13 -29.30 -14.62
C GLU A 22 2.00 -29.23 -15.68
N PRO A 23 1.42 -28.05 -15.96
CA PRO A 23 0.39 -27.89 -16.98
C PRO A 23 0.91 -28.22 -18.39
N GLY A 24 0.22 -29.11 -19.10
CA GLY A 24 0.61 -29.64 -20.41
C GLY A 24 0.59 -28.66 -21.60
N HIS A 25 0.63 -27.35 -21.37
CA HIS A 25 0.70 -26.34 -22.44
C HIS A 25 2.13 -25.84 -22.71
N LEU A 26 3.14 -26.37 -22.01
CA LEU A 26 4.56 -26.01 -22.20
C LEU A 26 5.38 -27.06 -22.97
N GLY A 27 4.76 -28.15 -23.44
CA GLY A 27 5.38 -29.13 -24.32
C GLY A 27 4.98 -28.89 -25.78
N GLY A 28 5.73 -28.06 -26.50
CA GLY A 28 5.61 -27.96 -27.95
C GLY A 28 6.30 -29.15 -28.61
N ASP A 29 5.58 -29.91 -29.42
CA ASP A 29 6.15 -30.53 -30.61
C ASP A 29 5.11 -30.74 -31.70
N GLY A 30 5.56 -30.57 -32.94
CA GLY A 30 4.77 -30.25 -34.12
C GLY A 30 3.83 -31.35 -34.64
N GLY A 31 2.85 -30.89 -35.41
CA GLY A 31 1.95 -31.72 -36.23
C GLY A 31 0.92 -30.85 -36.96
N GLN A 32 1.07 -30.73 -38.28
CA GLN A 32 0.26 -29.92 -39.20
C GLN A 32 -1.25 -30.25 -39.22
N PRO A 33 -2.10 -29.34 -39.76
CA PRO A 33 -3.56 -29.33 -39.58
C PRO A 33 -4.34 -29.99 -40.73
N PRO A 34 -5.65 -30.22 -40.54
CA PRO A 34 -6.65 -29.92 -41.57
C PRO A 34 -7.78 -29.06 -40.98
N ALA A 35 -8.08 -27.90 -41.59
CA ALA A 35 -9.12 -27.70 -42.60
C ALA A 35 -10.53 -27.62 -41.98
N ASP A 36 -11.04 -26.40 -41.81
CA ASP A 36 -12.41 -25.99 -42.16
C ASP A 36 -12.62 -24.52 -41.74
N ARG A 37 -12.55 -23.62 -42.73
CA ARG A 37 -12.77 -22.18 -42.60
C ARG A 37 -13.94 -21.79 -43.52
N PRO A 38 -15.06 -21.27 -42.99
CA PRO A 38 -16.10 -20.71 -43.83
C PRO A 38 -15.65 -19.38 -44.45
N GLU A 39 -16.05 -19.19 -45.71
CA GLU A 39 -15.69 -18.11 -46.64
C GLU A 39 -16.07 -16.70 -46.15
N GLN A 40 -15.14 -15.76 -46.34
CA GLN A 40 -15.34 -14.32 -46.17
C GLN A 40 -15.38 -13.67 -47.57
N PRO A 41 -16.40 -12.84 -47.91
CA PRO A 41 -16.49 -12.17 -49.22
C PRO A 41 -15.51 -10.98 -49.36
N PRO A 42 -15.23 -10.54 -50.61
CA PRO A 42 -13.98 -9.88 -50.97
C PRO A 42 -13.87 -8.41 -50.56
N ALA A 43 -12.62 -7.99 -50.32
CA ALA A 43 -12.24 -6.61 -50.02
C ALA A 43 -12.23 -5.75 -51.29
N ASP A 44 -12.99 -4.66 -51.28
CA ASP A 44 -12.85 -3.56 -52.24
C ASP A 44 -11.55 -2.79 -51.98
N GLN A 45 -10.62 -2.83 -52.95
CA GLN A 45 -9.48 -1.92 -53.03
C GLN A 45 -9.85 -0.69 -53.86
N PRO A 46 -9.60 0.53 -53.36
CA PRO A 46 -9.38 1.71 -54.20
C PRO A 46 -7.88 1.98 -54.41
N PRO A 47 -7.52 2.71 -55.48
CA PRO A 47 -6.17 2.72 -56.07
C PRO A 47 -5.16 3.59 -55.31
N ALA A 48 -3.90 3.17 -55.38
CA ALA A 48 -2.75 3.99 -55.08
C ALA A 48 -2.49 4.99 -56.22
N ASP A 49 -2.43 6.28 -55.90
CA ASP A 49 -1.47 7.25 -56.46
C ASP A 49 -1.76 8.65 -55.91
N GLN A 50 -0.98 9.08 -54.91
CA GLN A 50 -0.59 10.49 -54.71
C GLN A 50 0.48 10.59 -53.61
N PRO A 51 1.60 11.31 -53.83
CA PRO A 51 2.67 11.47 -52.85
C PRO A 51 2.33 12.60 -51.86
N PRO A 52 2.47 12.43 -50.53
CA PRO A 52 2.34 13.53 -49.60
C PRO A 52 3.63 14.34 -49.54
N ALA A 53 3.46 15.64 -49.75
CA ALA A 53 4.43 16.68 -49.52
C ALA A 53 4.91 16.72 -48.07
N ASP A 54 6.17 17.11 -47.90
CA ASP A 54 6.82 17.48 -46.64
C ASP A 54 5.92 18.33 -45.74
N ARG A 55 5.49 17.76 -44.60
CA ARG A 55 5.09 18.52 -43.41
C ARG A 55 5.53 17.83 -42.12
N PRO A 56 6.27 18.53 -41.23
CA PRO A 56 6.60 18.02 -39.91
C PRO A 56 5.36 18.01 -39.03
N GLY A 57 5.01 16.84 -38.52
CA GLY A 57 3.93 16.64 -37.56
C GLY A 57 4.35 17.09 -36.15
N GLY A 58 3.68 18.12 -35.65
CA GLY A 58 3.51 18.37 -34.22
C GLY A 58 2.01 18.36 -33.93
N SER A 59 1.45 17.20 -33.62
CA SER A 59 0.04 17.08 -33.23
C SER A 59 -0.15 17.68 -31.84
N THR A 60 -0.86 18.80 -31.81
CA THR A 60 -1.41 19.47 -30.64
C THR A 60 -2.49 18.59 -29.99
N ALA A 61 -2.09 17.80 -29.00
CA ALA A 61 -3.02 17.24 -28.03
C ALA A 61 -3.28 18.29 -26.93
N TRP A 62 -4.52 18.80 -26.91
CA TRP A 62 -5.23 19.56 -25.86
C TRP A 62 -4.37 20.34 -24.82
N GLN A 63 -4.40 21.67 -24.90
CA GLN A 63 -3.93 22.58 -23.85
C GLN A 63 -5.07 23.51 -23.40
N PRO A 64 -5.33 23.69 -22.09
CA PRO A 64 -6.38 24.57 -21.59
C PRO A 64 -6.06 26.06 -21.83
N PRO A 65 -7.05 26.95 -21.94
CA PRO A 65 -6.83 28.38 -22.19
C PRO A 65 -6.05 29.03 -21.04
N GLY A 66 -4.95 29.71 -21.34
CA GLY A 66 -4.12 30.44 -20.36
C GLY A 66 -2.78 29.78 -20.01
N TRP A 67 -2.36 28.77 -20.76
CA TRP A 67 -1.08 28.05 -20.58
C TRP A 67 -0.06 28.31 -21.71
N ASP A 68 -0.03 29.54 -22.24
CA ASP A 68 1.01 29.96 -23.15
C ASP A 68 2.31 30.23 -22.36
N LEU A 69 3.21 29.25 -22.35
CA LEU A 69 4.57 29.46 -21.86
C LEU A 69 5.31 30.42 -22.82
N PRO A 70 6.03 31.44 -22.32
CA PRO A 70 6.85 32.27 -23.19
C PRO A 70 7.93 31.41 -23.86
N PRO A 71 8.31 31.71 -25.11
CA PRO A 71 9.34 30.97 -25.81
C PRO A 71 10.65 31.00 -25.01
N ALA A 72 11.22 29.82 -24.78
CA ALA A 72 12.51 29.70 -24.10
C ALA A 72 13.58 30.46 -24.88
N ALA A 73 14.20 31.47 -24.25
CA ALA A 73 15.31 32.19 -24.82
C ALA A 73 16.55 31.28 -24.94
N PRO A 74 17.38 31.42 -25.99
CA PRO A 74 18.53 30.55 -26.20
C PRO A 74 19.71 30.87 -25.28
N ASP A 75 20.38 29.80 -24.86
CA ASP A 75 21.76 29.66 -24.35
C ASP A 75 22.34 30.70 -23.39
N ARG A 76 22.37 30.34 -22.11
CA ARG A 76 23.30 30.92 -21.12
C ARG A 76 24.61 30.09 -21.15
N PRO A 77 25.80 30.72 -21.26
CA PRO A 77 27.07 30.00 -21.25
C PRO A 77 27.29 29.29 -19.91
N ALA A 78 27.85 28.08 -19.96
CA ALA A 78 28.14 27.23 -18.81
C ALA A 78 29.03 27.97 -17.79
N GLN A 79 28.48 28.24 -16.61
CA GLN A 79 29.26 28.66 -15.45
C GLN A 79 29.88 27.42 -14.80
N SER A 80 31.20 27.43 -14.66
CA SER A 80 31.93 26.44 -13.87
C SER A 80 31.43 26.46 -12.42
N PRO A 81 31.25 25.31 -11.75
CA PRO A 81 30.74 25.29 -10.39
C PRO A 81 31.75 25.93 -9.42
N ALA A 82 31.29 26.96 -8.71
CA ALA A 82 32.00 27.57 -7.60
C ALA A 82 32.09 26.58 -6.42
N ALA A 83 33.28 26.50 -5.83
CA ALA A 83 33.54 25.72 -4.62
C ALA A 83 32.71 26.25 -3.45
N GLY A 84 31.77 25.43 -2.96
CA GLY A 84 31.08 25.63 -1.68
C GLY A 84 31.95 25.16 -0.48
N PRO A 85 31.65 25.63 0.74
CA PRO A 85 32.55 25.57 1.89
C PRO A 85 32.73 24.16 2.45
N GLN A 86 33.99 23.79 2.68
CA GLN A 86 34.39 22.54 3.33
C GLN A 86 34.06 22.59 4.82
N THR A 87 33.12 21.74 5.26
CA THR A 87 33.03 21.34 6.67
C THR A 87 34.11 20.30 6.94
N VAL A 88 35.12 20.73 7.69
CA VAL A 88 36.20 19.89 8.21
C VAL A 88 35.61 18.92 9.23
N GLY A 89 35.51 17.66 8.84
CA GLY A 89 35.31 16.51 9.71
C GLY A 89 36.28 15.43 9.27
N GLU A 90 37.46 15.40 9.89
CA GLU A 90 38.50 14.41 9.68
C GLU A 90 37.98 12.98 9.89
N GLN A 91 38.15 12.12 8.88
CA GLN A 91 38.44 10.70 9.12
C GLN A 91 39.55 10.23 8.16
N PRO A 92 40.51 9.44 8.65
CA PRO A 92 41.80 9.26 8.01
C PRO A 92 41.73 8.33 6.79
N THR A 93 42.29 8.78 5.68
CA THR A 93 42.63 7.98 4.52
C THR A 93 43.78 7.02 4.87
N ARG A 94 43.44 5.82 5.34
CA ARG A 94 44.36 4.69 5.32
C ARG A 94 44.11 3.87 4.05
N GLY A 95 44.97 4.08 3.06
CA GLY A 95 45.04 3.24 1.87
C GLY A 95 45.25 1.76 2.26
N GLY A 96 44.45 0.89 1.67
CA GLY A 96 44.56 -0.56 1.77
C GLY A 96 44.42 -1.19 0.38
N LEU A 97 45.34 -2.11 0.07
CA LEU A 97 45.63 -2.76 -1.21
C LEU A 97 44.54 -3.73 -1.76
N PHE A 98 43.26 -3.50 -1.46
CA PHE A 98 42.17 -4.39 -1.94
C PHE A 98 40.98 -3.59 -2.47
N GLY A 99 40.86 -3.55 -3.81
CA GLY A 99 39.62 -3.47 -4.59
C GLY A 99 38.60 -2.39 -4.19
N SER A 100 38.53 -1.34 -5.00
CA SER A 100 37.35 -0.48 -5.12
C SER A 100 36.09 -1.32 -5.40
N ARG A 101 35.30 -1.61 -4.36
CA ARG A 101 33.96 -2.17 -4.54
C ARG A 101 33.11 -1.10 -5.21
N ARG A 102 32.84 -1.30 -6.50
CA ARG A 102 31.76 -0.62 -7.23
C ARG A 102 30.48 -0.68 -6.38
N PRO A 103 29.67 0.39 -6.32
CA PRO A 103 28.34 0.33 -5.73
C PRO A 103 27.58 -0.85 -6.35
N ARG A 104 27.13 -1.79 -5.52
CA ARG A 104 26.35 -2.94 -5.98
C ARG A 104 25.02 -2.42 -6.52
N GLN A 105 24.69 -2.74 -7.76
CA GLN A 105 23.35 -2.50 -8.29
C GLN A 105 22.37 -3.45 -7.58
N PRO A 106 21.24 -2.95 -7.06
CA PRO A 106 20.21 -3.80 -6.45
C PRO A 106 19.73 -4.84 -7.45
N SER A 107 19.60 -6.09 -7.01
CA SER A 107 19.03 -7.17 -7.79
C SER A 107 17.55 -6.90 -8.13
N GLU A 108 17.00 -7.54 -9.16
CA GLU A 108 15.59 -7.36 -9.55
C GLU A 108 14.61 -7.66 -8.41
N LEU A 109 14.94 -8.63 -7.54
CA LEU A 109 14.16 -8.91 -6.32
C LEU A 109 14.27 -7.75 -5.29
N GLU A 110 15.45 -7.18 -5.08
CA GLU A 110 15.63 -6.00 -4.20
C GLU A 110 14.95 -4.74 -4.78
N GLN A 111 14.78 -4.66 -6.10
CA GLN A 111 14.02 -3.58 -6.75
C GLN A 111 12.49 -3.77 -6.59
N VAL A 112 12.00 -5.01 -6.58
CA VAL A 112 10.59 -5.33 -6.31
C VAL A 112 10.23 -5.11 -4.83
N PHE A 113 11.18 -5.31 -3.91
CA PHE A 113 11.05 -4.98 -2.49
C PHE A 113 11.64 -3.61 -2.14
N ALA A 114 11.95 -2.76 -3.14
CA ALA A 114 12.51 -1.44 -2.88
C ALA A 114 11.47 -0.58 -2.17
N TYR A 115 11.87 -0.04 -1.02
CA TYR A 115 11.10 0.92 -0.25
C TYR A 115 10.70 2.12 -1.11
N GLN A 116 9.40 2.34 -1.31
CA GLN A 116 8.85 3.47 -2.07
C GLN A 116 8.36 4.63 -1.18
N GLY A 117 8.54 4.51 0.14
CA GLY A 117 8.20 5.58 1.07
C GLY A 117 9.19 6.74 1.01
N ASP A 118 8.70 7.95 1.28
CA ASP A 118 9.51 9.15 1.41
C ASP A 118 9.28 9.72 2.82
N ALA A 119 9.95 9.14 3.81
CA ALA A 119 9.77 9.55 5.20
C ALA A 119 10.16 11.02 5.42
N VAL A 120 11.18 11.51 4.71
CA VAL A 120 11.63 12.91 4.79
C VAL A 120 10.62 13.83 4.12
N GLY A 121 10.06 13.45 2.97
CA GLY A 121 9.00 14.21 2.30
C GLY A 121 7.66 14.19 3.03
N ALA A 122 7.27 13.06 3.64
CA ALA A 122 6.05 12.94 4.42
C ALA A 122 6.10 13.81 5.67
N GLN A 123 7.20 13.73 6.44
CA GLN A 123 7.40 14.59 7.62
C GLN A 123 7.53 16.06 7.24
N GLY A 124 8.28 16.38 6.17
CA GLY A 124 8.39 17.75 5.67
C GLY A 124 7.03 18.34 5.24
N TRP A 125 6.21 17.54 4.57
CA TRP A 125 4.82 17.90 4.24
C TRP A 125 3.98 18.09 5.52
N ALA A 126 4.10 17.20 6.50
CA ALA A 126 3.36 17.29 7.76
C ALA A 126 3.67 18.61 8.48
N VAL A 127 4.94 19.02 8.55
CA VAL A 127 5.32 20.33 9.10
C VAL A 127 4.67 21.48 8.32
N GLN A 128 4.65 21.41 6.98
CA GLN A 128 4.01 22.44 6.14
C GLN A 128 2.50 22.53 6.38
N GLN A 129 1.85 21.42 6.70
CA GLN A 129 0.43 21.36 7.09
C GLN A 129 0.17 21.75 8.55
N GLY A 130 1.22 22.08 9.33
CA GLY A 130 1.12 22.40 10.75
C GLY A 130 0.85 21.18 11.64
N TRP A 131 1.19 19.97 11.17
CA TRP A 131 1.05 18.74 11.94
C TRP A 131 2.23 18.56 12.91
N ALA A 132 1.95 18.00 14.08
CA ALA A 132 2.95 17.62 15.06
C ALA A 132 3.66 16.33 14.65
N ILE A 133 4.95 16.21 14.95
CA ILE A 133 5.77 15.04 14.63
C ILE A 133 6.37 14.47 15.90
N SER A 134 6.37 13.14 16.00
CA SER A 134 7.08 12.35 17.01
C SER A 134 7.84 11.20 16.35
N ASP A 135 8.87 10.68 17.01
CA ASP A 135 9.58 9.49 16.55
C ASP A 135 8.82 8.18 16.82
N GLY A 136 7.68 8.24 17.52
CA GLY A 136 6.86 7.08 17.89
C GLY A 136 7.18 6.51 19.27
N THR A 137 8.05 7.16 20.04
CA THR A 137 8.46 6.71 21.38
C THR A 137 7.88 7.56 22.52
N ALA A 138 7.12 8.61 22.19
CA ALA A 138 6.53 9.49 23.20
C ALA A 138 5.39 8.76 23.96
N PRO A 139 5.09 9.14 25.22
CA PRO A 139 4.00 8.51 25.99
C PRO A 139 2.64 8.52 25.28
N GLU A 140 2.33 9.57 24.53
CA GLU A 140 1.12 9.70 23.71
C GLU A 140 1.08 8.73 22.50
N ASP A 141 2.24 8.19 22.09
CA ASP A 141 2.36 7.20 21.02
C ASP A 141 2.08 5.77 21.50
N ALA A 142 1.99 5.53 22.81
CA ALA A 142 1.82 4.18 23.37
C ALA A 142 0.55 3.49 22.84
N VAL A 143 -0.51 4.26 22.56
CA VAL A 143 -1.76 3.75 21.97
C VAL A 143 -1.59 3.24 20.53
N LEU A 144 -0.57 3.71 19.79
CA LEU A 144 -0.31 3.29 18.41
C LEU A 144 0.27 1.87 18.35
N ALA A 145 0.88 1.38 19.43
CA ALA A 145 1.32 -0.02 19.51
C ALA A 145 0.13 -0.99 19.39
N GLU A 146 -1.04 -0.61 19.90
CA GLU A 146 -2.28 -1.38 19.78
C GLU A 146 -2.79 -1.43 18.33
N LEU A 147 -2.68 -0.31 17.59
CA LEU A 147 -2.96 -0.27 16.16
C LEU A 147 -2.05 -1.21 15.38
N VAL A 148 -0.74 -1.24 15.68
CA VAL A 148 0.21 -2.17 15.04
C VAL A 148 -0.10 -3.63 15.39
N ARG A 149 -0.45 -3.90 16.65
CA ARG A 149 -0.76 -5.26 17.13
C ARG A 149 -1.99 -5.84 16.45
N THR A 150 -3.02 -5.01 16.28
CA THR A 150 -4.31 -5.39 15.69
C THR A 150 -4.36 -5.25 14.17
N ALA A 151 -3.32 -4.65 13.57
CA ALA A 151 -3.24 -4.44 12.15
C ALA A 151 -3.50 -5.75 11.37
N PRO A 152 -4.19 -5.67 10.23
CA PRO A 152 -4.57 -6.82 9.42
C PRO A 152 -3.40 -7.38 8.60
N VAL A 153 -2.17 -7.23 9.10
CA VAL A 153 -0.90 -7.74 8.57
C VAL A 153 -0.21 -8.62 9.61
N ARG A 154 0.82 -9.38 9.23
CA ARG A 154 1.54 -10.26 10.16
C ARG A 154 2.64 -9.50 10.91
N ALA A 155 2.27 -8.47 11.66
CA ALA A 155 3.20 -7.78 12.55
C ALA A 155 3.78 -8.76 13.59
N THR A 156 5.09 -8.66 13.82
CA THR A 156 5.85 -9.37 14.86
C THR A 156 6.14 -8.43 16.04
N LYS A 157 6.73 -8.95 17.12
CA LYS A 157 7.16 -8.14 18.28
C LYS A 157 8.19 -7.06 17.96
N ASP A 158 8.87 -7.17 16.83
CA ASP A 158 9.93 -6.25 16.40
C ASP A 158 9.36 -5.08 15.56
N HIS A 159 8.06 -5.09 15.30
CA HIS A 159 7.36 -4.00 14.63
C HIS A 159 6.94 -2.94 15.64
N ARG A 160 7.16 -1.67 15.28
CA ARG A 160 6.74 -0.53 16.10
C ARG A 160 6.31 0.66 15.23
N PRO A 161 5.47 1.56 15.75
CA PRO A 161 5.22 2.84 15.13
C PRO A 161 6.53 3.65 15.00
N ALA A 162 6.69 4.35 13.89
CA ALA A 162 7.81 5.27 13.67
C ALA A 162 7.36 6.45 12.80
N GLY A 163 8.05 7.59 12.97
CA GLY A 163 7.82 8.78 12.16
C GLY A 163 6.38 9.29 12.25
N VAL A 164 5.83 9.33 13.47
CA VAL A 164 4.43 9.64 13.72
C VAL A 164 4.14 11.11 13.40
N MET A 165 3.09 11.35 12.64
CA MET A 165 2.60 12.65 12.21
C MET A 165 1.15 12.81 12.66
N ARG A 166 0.80 13.88 13.37
CA ARG A 166 -0.54 14.15 13.90
C ARG A 166 -1.03 15.52 13.49
N GLY A 167 -2.24 15.60 12.99
CA GLY A 167 -2.89 16.87 12.74
C GLY A 167 -4.30 16.71 12.22
N ARG A 168 -4.84 17.79 11.69
CA ARG A 168 -6.22 17.82 11.18
C ARG A 168 -6.21 17.84 9.66
N TYR A 169 -7.07 17.03 9.06
CA TYR A 169 -7.41 17.07 7.63
C TYR A 169 -8.91 17.28 7.48
N GLY A 170 -9.31 18.46 6.99
CA GLY A 170 -10.71 18.86 6.97
C GLY A 170 -11.31 18.84 8.37
N THR A 171 -12.30 17.99 8.62
CA THR A 171 -12.96 17.84 9.91
C THR A 171 -12.35 16.76 10.80
N LEU A 172 -11.52 15.87 10.26
CA LEU A 172 -10.95 14.75 11.00
C LEU A 172 -9.59 15.12 11.60
N ASP A 173 -9.43 14.78 12.88
CA ASP A 173 -8.10 14.60 13.45
C ASP A 173 -7.54 13.27 12.92
N LEU A 174 -6.25 13.23 12.60
CA LEU A 174 -5.58 12.08 12.02
C LEU A 174 -4.22 11.86 12.68
N VAL A 175 -3.81 10.59 12.71
CA VAL A 175 -2.44 10.16 12.98
C VAL A 175 -1.94 9.29 11.83
N ALA A 176 -0.78 9.60 11.28
CA ALA A 176 -0.11 8.83 10.24
C ALA A 176 1.27 8.39 10.73
N PHE A 177 1.65 7.14 10.52
CA PHE A 177 2.95 6.61 10.94
C PHE A 177 3.33 5.37 10.15
N ASP A 178 4.63 5.11 10.01
CA ASP A 178 5.08 3.87 9.43
C ASP A 178 5.22 2.77 10.49
N VAL A 179 4.91 1.53 10.10
CA VAL A 179 5.22 0.35 10.89
C VAL A 179 6.63 -0.08 10.53
N LEU A 180 7.56 0.24 11.41
CA LEU A 180 8.97 -0.05 11.28
C LEU A 180 9.29 -1.43 11.83
N TYR A 181 9.80 -2.32 10.98
CA TYR A 181 10.48 -3.53 11.42
C TYR A 181 11.89 -3.18 11.88
N ALA A 182 12.17 -3.35 13.17
CA ALA A 182 13.46 -3.05 13.78
C ALA A 182 14.11 -4.33 14.32
N SER A 183 15.09 -4.89 13.60
CA SER A 183 15.82 -6.09 14.01
C SER A 183 17.33 -5.86 13.98
N GLY A 184 17.91 -5.68 15.17
CA GLY A 184 19.34 -5.51 15.37
C GLY A 184 19.91 -4.32 14.59
N ARG A 185 20.45 -4.58 13.39
CA ARG A 185 21.08 -3.58 12.51
C ARG A 185 20.14 -3.05 11.42
N TYR A 186 18.93 -3.59 11.30
CA TYR A 186 17.98 -3.25 10.25
C TYR A 186 16.79 -2.49 10.84
N ALA A 187 16.42 -1.40 10.16
CA ALA A 187 15.22 -0.63 10.41
C ALA A 187 14.56 -0.36 9.05
N VAL A 188 13.47 -1.05 8.76
CA VAL A 188 12.78 -0.99 7.45
C VAL A 188 11.31 -0.67 7.71
N PRO A 189 10.78 0.46 7.19
CA PRO A 189 9.36 0.72 7.25
C PRO A 189 8.66 -0.18 6.22
N GLU A 190 7.79 -1.07 6.69
CA GLU A 190 7.12 -2.08 5.85
C GLU A 190 5.69 -1.69 5.47
N TYR A 191 5.03 -0.89 6.32
CA TYR A 191 3.65 -0.50 6.14
C TYR A 191 3.42 0.96 6.54
N ALA A 192 2.49 1.61 5.88
CA ALA A 192 2.02 2.95 6.17
C ALA A 192 0.63 2.85 6.78
N VAL A 193 0.48 3.32 8.02
CA VAL A 193 -0.81 3.39 8.71
C VAL A 193 -1.27 4.83 8.88
N THR A 194 -2.48 5.14 8.43
CA THR A 194 -3.19 6.38 8.78
C THR A 194 -4.45 6.02 9.56
N ALA A 195 -4.70 6.67 10.69
CA ALA A 195 -5.84 6.38 11.53
C ALA A 195 -6.55 7.66 11.97
N ALA A 196 -7.88 7.58 12.03
CA ALA A 196 -8.75 8.60 12.58
C ALA A 196 -9.28 8.13 13.95
N PRO A 197 -9.04 8.86 15.05
CA PRO A 197 -9.75 8.62 16.29
C PRO A 197 -11.24 8.93 16.09
N VAL A 198 -12.10 8.01 16.52
CA VAL A 198 -13.56 8.16 16.40
C VAL A 198 -14.16 8.23 17.79
N LEU A 199 -15.14 9.12 17.96
CA LEU A 199 -15.96 9.20 19.18
C LEU A 199 -17.02 8.10 19.14
N GLY A 200 -17.23 7.40 20.26
CA GLY A 200 -18.20 6.30 20.33
C GLY A 200 -17.59 4.92 20.11
N ALA A 201 -18.36 3.88 20.44
CA ALA A 201 -17.88 2.50 20.39
C ALA A 201 -17.86 2.00 18.95
N LEU A 202 -16.66 1.76 18.40
CA LEU A 202 -16.51 1.17 17.08
C LEU A 202 -16.73 -0.35 17.14
N PRO A 203 -17.68 -0.91 16.36
CA PRO A 203 -17.78 -2.36 16.25
C PRO A 203 -16.55 -2.92 15.51
N PRO A 204 -16.14 -4.17 15.80
CA PRO A 204 -15.08 -4.83 15.06
C PRO A 204 -15.44 -4.97 13.58
N LEU A 205 -14.65 -4.33 12.73
CA LEU A 205 -14.85 -4.24 11.29
C LEU A 205 -13.50 -4.32 10.57
N ARG A 206 -13.51 -4.91 9.38
CA ARG A 206 -12.37 -4.92 8.46
C ARG A 206 -12.88 -4.86 7.02
N LEU A 207 -12.42 -3.89 6.25
CA LEU A 207 -12.74 -3.73 4.85
C LEU A 207 -11.49 -3.98 4.02
N SER A 208 -11.53 -5.02 3.20
CA SER A 208 -10.36 -5.57 2.53
C SER A 208 -10.58 -5.74 1.04
N PRO A 209 -9.55 -5.52 0.21
CA PRO A 209 -9.55 -5.99 -1.16
C PRO A 209 -9.82 -7.49 -1.23
N ALA A 210 -10.69 -7.92 -2.13
CA ALA A 210 -11.07 -9.32 -2.32
C ALA A 210 -9.88 -10.20 -2.70
N ARG A 211 -8.87 -9.63 -3.37
CA ARG A 211 -7.63 -10.33 -3.74
C ARG A 211 -6.67 -10.57 -2.58
N PHE A 212 -6.79 -9.83 -1.47
CA PHE A 212 -5.87 -10.00 -0.34
C PHE A 212 -6.15 -11.30 0.40
N TRP A 213 -5.09 -11.92 0.91
CA TRP A 213 -5.21 -13.02 1.84
C TRP A 213 -5.70 -12.46 3.18
N LYS A 214 -6.80 -13.03 3.71
CA LYS A 214 -7.35 -12.64 5.01
C LYS A 214 -6.80 -13.56 6.10
N HIS A 215 -5.85 -13.08 6.90
CA HIS A 215 -5.44 -13.71 8.16
C HIS A 215 -5.99 -12.92 9.35
N ARG A 216 -6.02 -13.52 10.55
CA ARG A 216 -6.48 -12.85 11.78
C ARG A 216 -7.88 -12.21 11.64
N THR A 217 -8.80 -12.89 10.97
CA THR A 217 -10.18 -12.40 10.86
C THR A 217 -10.94 -12.47 12.18
N GLY A 218 -10.44 -13.15 13.21
CA GLY A 218 -10.96 -13.03 14.58
C GLY A 218 -12.44 -13.43 14.76
N GLY A 219 -12.99 -14.26 13.85
CA GLY A 219 -14.40 -14.62 13.85
C GLY A 219 -15.32 -13.63 13.12
N LEU A 220 -14.77 -12.59 12.48
CA LEU A 220 -15.54 -11.69 11.64
C LEU A 220 -16.17 -12.45 10.46
N VAL A 221 -17.44 -12.15 10.20
CA VAL A 221 -18.25 -12.70 9.10
C VAL A 221 -18.33 -11.71 7.95
N GLN A 222 -18.44 -12.22 6.73
CA GLN A 222 -18.59 -11.37 5.55
C GLN A 222 -20.00 -10.76 5.51
N VAL A 223 -20.06 -9.45 5.27
CA VAL A 223 -21.31 -8.71 5.06
C VAL A 223 -21.35 -8.24 3.60
N PRO A 224 -22.17 -8.85 2.74
CA PRO A 224 -22.25 -8.46 1.33
C PRO A 224 -22.91 -7.10 1.17
N SER A 225 -22.43 -6.30 0.22
CA SER A 225 -23.03 -5.01 -0.11
C SER A 225 -24.31 -5.13 -0.93
N GLY A 226 -24.45 -6.22 -1.69
CA GLY A 226 -25.52 -6.38 -2.67
C GLY A 226 -25.22 -5.71 -4.00
N ASP A 227 -24.06 -5.08 -4.15
CA ASP A 227 -23.51 -4.56 -5.40
C ASP A 227 -22.44 -5.54 -5.91
N PRO A 228 -22.71 -6.29 -6.99
CA PRO A 228 -21.76 -7.26 -7.53
C PRO A 228 -20.41 -6.65 -7.94
N ALA A 229 -20.38 -5.40 -8.41
CA ALA A 229 -19.14 -4.74 -8.82
C ALA A 229 -18.26 -4.45 -7.60
N PHE A 230 -18.88 -4.02 -6.50
CA PHE A 230 -18.19 -3.81 -5.23
C PHE A 230 -17.76 -5.14 -4.60
N ASP A 231 -18.67 -6.11 -4.47
CA ASP A 231 -18.43 -7.40 -3.82
C ASP A 231 -17.38 -8.27 -4.55
N THR A 232 -17.13 -7.99 -5.83
CA THR A 232 -16.04 -8.62 -6.60
C THR A 232 -14.65 -8.09 -6.20
N ARG A 233 -14.55 -6.81 -5.81
CA ARG A 233 -13.28 -6.13 -5.53
C ARG A 233 -13.01 -5.95 -4.05
N TRP A 234 -14.04 -5.86 -3.23
CA TRP A 234 -13.97 -5.54 -1.81
C TRP A 234 -14.81 -6.50 -0.98
N VAL A 235 -14.33 -6.78 0.22
CA VAL A 235 -14.96 -7.65 1.21
C VAL A 235 -15.03 -6.90 2.52
N LEU A 236 -16.25 -6.63 2.99
CA LEU A 236 -16.47 -6.19 4.37
C LEU A 236 -16.59 -7.42 5.28
N LEU A 237 -15.79 -7.44 6.34
CA LEU A 237 -15.85 -8.37 7.45
C LEU A 237 -16.30 -7.61 8.70
N ALA A 238 -17.27 -8.15 9.44
CA ALA A 238 -17.83 -7.54 10.65
C ALA A 238 -18.09 -8.59 11.72
N ALA A 239 -18.19 -8.19 13.00
CA ALA A 239 -18.57 -9.12 14.07
C ALA A 239 -19.97 -9.71 13.85
N GLU A 240 -20.87 -8.89 13.30
CA GLU A 240 -22.22 -9.27 12.91
C GLU A 240 -22.70 -8.37 11.76
N ASP A 241 -23.79 -8.79 11.12
CA ASP A 241 -24.48 -8.02 10.10
C ASP A 241 -25.36 -6.93 10.73
N GLY A 242 -24.72 -5.93 11.34
CA GLY A 242 -25.35 -4.87 12.11
C GLY A 242 -25.48 -3.53 11.37
N PRO A 243 -26.10 -2.51 12.01
CA PRO A 243 -26.33 -1.20 11.42
C PRO A 243 -25.07 -0.52 10.89
N ALA A 244 -23.95 -0.58 11.63
CA ALA A 244 -22.69 0.03 11.22
C ALA A 244 -22.09 -0.64 9.96
N ALA A 245 -22.13 -1.98 9.90
CA ALA A 245 -21.69 -2.73 8.73
C ALA A 245 -22.55 -2.38 7.51
N ARG A 246 -23.88 -2.32 7.70
CA ARG A 246 -24.85 -1.95 6.66
C ARG A 246 -24.72 -0.50 6.19
N ALA A 247 -24.42 0.42 7.09
CA ALA A 247 -24.16 1.82 6.73
C ALA A 247 -22.92 1.93 5.83
N LEU A 248 -21.83 1.22 6.17
CA LEU A 248 -20.61 1.21 5.36
C LEU A 248 -20.81 0.63 3.96
N VAL A 249 -21.39 -0.56 3.84
CA VAL A 249 -21.59 -1.17 2.50
C VAL A 249 -22.70 -0.48 1.71
N GLY A 250 -23.64 0.17 2.40
CA GLY A 250 -24.75 0.91 1.81
C GLY A 250 -24.35 2.29 1.28
N ASP A 251 -23.26 2.88 1.77
CA ASP A 251 -22.85 4.24 1.42
C ASP A 251 -22.27 4.33 -0.01
N ALA A 252 -22.92 5.14 -0.86
CA ALA A 252 -22.54 5.30 -2.26
C ALA A 252 -21.20 6.03 -2.44
N THR A 253 -20.83 6.91 -1.52
CA THR A 253 -19.56 7.66 -1.56
C THR A 253 -18.41 6.72 -1.25
N VAL A 254 -18.53 5.90 -0.20
CA VAL A 254 -17.55 4.86 0.16
C VAL A 254 -17.35 3.90 -1.01
N ARG A 255 -18.43 3.35 -1.59
CA ARG A 255 -18.33 2.45 -2.74
C ARG A 255 -17.65 3.12 -3.94
N GLY A 256 -18.06 4.34 -4.29
CA GLY A 256 -17.50 5.09 -5.43
C GLY A 256 -16.01 5.37 -5.26
N LEU A 257 -15.57 5.77 -4.06
CA LEU A 257 -14.16 6.02 -3.77
C LEU A 257 -13.33 4.74 -3.84
N LEU A 258 -13.79 3.66 -3.20
CA LEU A 258 -13.06 2.39 -3.15
C LEU A 258 -12.92 1.74 -4.52
N LEU A 259 -13.97 1.77 -5.34
CA LEU A 259 -13.91 1.32 -6.74
C LEU A 259 -12.97 2.18 -7.60
N GLY A 260 -12.72 3.44 -7.21
CA GLY A 260 -11.74 4.31 -7.86
C GLY A 260 -10.29 4.07 -7.43
N THR A 261 -10.03 3.22 -6.44
CA THR A 261 -8.68 2.93 -5.96
C THR A 261 -8.02 1.77 -6.71
N ASP A 262 -6.74 1.55 -6.43
CA ASP A 262 -5.99 0.38 -6.88
C ASP A 262 -6.17 -0.86 -5.97
N ASP A 263 -7.06 -0.77 -4.97
CA ASP A 263 -7.25 -1.72 -3.87
C ASP A 263 -5.96 -2.09 -3.13
N GLY A 264 -5.00 -1.17 -3.04
CA GLY A 264 -3.77 -1.39 -2.25
C GLY A 264 -3.97 -1.23 -0.74
N ASP A 265 -5.12 -0.71 -0.32
CA ASP A 265 -5.38 -0.32 1.07
C ASP A 265 -6.34 -1.29 1.76
N GLU A 266 -6.13 -1.48 3.06
CA GLU A 266 -7.02 -2.26 3.91
C GLU A 266 -7.42 -1.43 5.13
N PHE A 267 -8.68 -1.53 5.55
CA PHE A 267 -9.22 -0.73 6.65
C PHE A 267 -9.68 -1.63 7.79
N TRP A 268 -9.52 -1.18 9.03
CA TRP A 268 -10.02 -1.90 10.20
C TRP A 268 -10.31 -0.96 11.36
N THR A 269 -11.15 -1.41 12.27
CA THR A 269 -11.44 -0.72 13.53
C THR A 269 -10.64 -1.32 14.67
N VAL A 270 -10.25 -0.47 15.60
CA VAL A 270 -9.64 -0.82 16.88
C VAL A 270 -10.47 -0.17 17.96
N ALA A 271 -10.97 -0.96 18.90
CA ALA A 271 -11.68 -0.44 20.05
C ALA A 271 -10.75 0.44 20.91
N GLY A 272 -11.28 1.50 21.49
CA GLY A 272 -10.54 2.28 22.48
C GLY A 272 -10.18 1.39 23.68
N ALA A 273 -9.00 1.57 24.24
CA ALA A 273 -8.66 0.92 25.50
C ALA A 273 -9.63 1.43 26.58
N ASP A 274 -10.35 0.52 27.24
CA ASP A 274 -11.29 0.84 28.30
C ASP A 274 -10.64 1.76 29.36
N GLY A 275 -11.08 3.02 29.41
CA GLY A 275 -11.01 3.83 30.64
C GLY A 275 -10.00 4.99 30.74
N GLY A 276 -9.73 5.79 29.70
CA GLY A 276 -8.99 7.04 29.96
C GLY A 276 -8.77 8.09 28.86
N GLY A 277 -9.13 7.81 27.61
CA GLY A 277 -8.98 8.78 26.51
C GLY A 277 -10.33 9.14 25.89
N LEU A 278 -10.46 10.38 25.40
CA LEU A 278 -11.67 10.88 24.74
C LEU A 278 -12.05 10.15 23.43
N ALA A 279 -11.22 9.21 22.94
CA ALA A 279 -11.49 8.45 21.71
C ALA A 279 -12.08 7.07 22.04
N GLY A 280 -13.26 6.77 21.47
CA GLY A 280 -13.91 5.45 21.58
C GLY A 280 -13.29 4.38 20.68
N GLY A 281 -12.26 4.74 19.92
CA GLY A 281 -11.44 3.82 19.12
C GLY A 281 -10.75 4.53 17.95
N TYR A 282 -10.16 3.74 17.06
CA TYR A 282 -9.60 4.19 15.79
C TYR A 282 -10.25 3.46 14.62
N LEU A 283 -10.50 4.19 13.55
CA LEU A 283 -10.62 3.63 12.21
C LEU A 283 -9.30 3.87 11.48
N ALA A 284 -8.67 2.80 11.02
CA ALA A 284 -7.35 2.86 10.40
C ALA A 284 -7.36 2.33 8.97
N ALA A 285 -6.46 2.86 8.16
CA ALA A 285 -6.08 2.41 6.82
C ALA A 285 -4.62 1.98 6.85
N ILE A 286 -4.29 0.87 6.18
CA ILE A 286 -2.93 0.35 6.04
C ILE A 286 -2.63 0.04 4.59
N ARG A 287 -1.39 0.34 4.19
CA ARG A 287 -0.84 -0.03 2.89
C ARG A 287 0.54 -0.67 3.06
N PRO A 288 0.90 -1.74 2.31
CA PRO A 288 2.23 -2.34 2.32
C PRO A 288 3.24 -1.50 1.53
N ASP A 289 3.45 -0.27 2.00
CA ASP A 289 4.26 0.77 1.41
C ASP A 289 4.70 1.73 2.53
N GLY A 290 5.66 2.62 2.30
CA GLY A 290 5.99 3.69 3.25
C GLY A 290 5.17 4.96 3.00
N HIS A 291 5.03 5.81 4.01
CA HIS A 291 4.31 7.07 3.82
C HIS A 291 4.99 7.98 2.80
N ARG A 292 4.12 8.61 2.00
CA ARG A 292 4.39 9.77 1.15
C ARG A 292 3.20 10.73 1.29
N PRO A 293 3.36 12.04 1.01
CA PRO A 293 2.26 13.01 1.13
C PRO A 293 0.96 12.57 0.44
N GLN A 294 1.07 12.02 -0.78
CA GLN A 294 -0.08 11.59 -1.57
C GLN A 294 -0.84 10.43 -0.93
N LEU A 295 -0.13 9.54 -0.21
CA LEU A 295 -0.75 8.43 0.49
C LEU A 295 -1.52 8.92 1.72
N ILE A 296 -0.97 9.88 2.47
CA ILE A 296 -1.65 10.48 3.62
C ILE A 296 -2.94 11.17 3.16
N GLU A 297 -2.87 11.98 2.09
CA GLU A 297 -4.04 12.65 1.53
C GLU A 297 -5.09 11.66 1.01
N HIS A 298 -4.63 10.58 0.36
CA HIS A 298 -5.48 9.49 -0.11
C HIS A 298 -6.23 8.80 1.03
N HIS A 299 -5.50 8.36 2.06
CA HIS A 299 -6.09 7.78 3.27
C HIS A 299 -7.02 8.76 3.96
N ALA A 300 -6.67 10.04 4.07
CA ALA A 300 -7.50 11.05 4.71
C ALA A 300 -8.86 11.22 4.02
N ARG A 301 -8.91 11.20 2.68
CA ARG A 301 -10.17 11.22 1.92
C ARG A 301 -11.02 9.97 2.19
N LEU A 302 -10.41 8.79 2.17
CA LEU A 302 -11.10 7.52 2.41
C LEU A 302 -11.63 7.42 3.85
N LEU A 303 -10.79 7.74 4.84
CA LEU A 303 -11.17 7.75 6.25
C LEU A 303 -12.29 8.76 6.52
N THR A 304 -12.27 9.94 5.87
CA THR A 304 -13.37 10.92 5.97
C THR A 304 -14.70 10.31 5.52
N ALA A 305 -14.72 9.64 4.37
CA ALA A 305 -15.93 8.99 3.86
C ALA A 305 -16.39 7.84 4.77
N LEU A 306 -15.46 6.98 5.22
CA LEU A 306 -15.78 5.85 6.08
C LEU A 306 -16.30 6.28 7.46
N VAL A 307 -15.66 7.28 8.10
CA VAL A 307 -16.13 7.83 9.39
C VAL A 307 -17.51 8.47 9.22
N SER A 308 -17.72 9.20 8.12
CA SER A 308 -19.01 9.85 7.83
C SER A 308 -20.13 8.82 7.59
N ALA A 309 -19.84 7.71 6.91
CA ALA A 309 -20.77 6.60 6.72
C ALA A 309 -21.09 5.87 8.03
N LEU A 310 -20.12 5.77 8.95
CA LEU A 310 -20.31 5.13 10.26
C LEU A 310 -21.07 6.01 11.26
N ALA A 311 -20.90 7.34 11.21
CA ALA A 311 -21.40 8.26 12.23
C ALA A 311 -22.89 8.11 12.60
N PRO A 312 -23.83 7.84 11.66
CA PRO A 312 -25.24 7.63 12.01
C PRO A 312 -25.53 6.33 12.78
N ALA A 313 -24.57 5.40 12.83
CA ALA A 313 -24.71 4.06 13.39
C ALA A 313 -23.85 3.82 14.65
N LEU A 314 -23.16 4.85 15.14
CA LEU A 314 -22.35 4.86 16.37
C LEU A 314 -23.07 5.62 17.49
#